data_AF-A0A956UIP8-F1
#
_entry.id   AF-A0A956UIP8-F1
#
_cell.length_a   1.000
_cell.length_b   1.000
_cell.length_c   1.000
_cell.angle_alpha   90.00
_cell.angle_beta   90.00
_cell.angle_gamma   90.00
#
_symmetry.space_group_name_H-M   'P 1'
#
loop_
_entity.id
_entity.type
_entity.pdbx_description
1 polymer ?
#
loop_
_entity_poly.entity_id
_entity_poly.type
_entity_poly.pdbx_seq_one_letter_code
_entity_poly.pdbx_strand_id
1 'polypeptide(L)'
;HYDLDRMYGKRTVGLAPNKSNWALPLSEPPYIAIPVTGGITFTFGGLKCDTSARVIDTRGQVMPGLYAAGEPMGEIFYNNYPGASSVIRGAVYGKIAGAHAAERAKG
;
A
#
# COMPACT_ATOMS: atom_id res chain seq x y z
N HIS A 1 -5.48 -5.93 -28.12
CA HIS A 1 -5.74 -6.35 -26.73
C HIS A 1 -4.41 -6.49 -26.02
N TYR A 2 -4.21 -5.85 -24.86
CA TYR A 2 -3.04 -6.11 -24.01
C TYR A 2 -3.31 -7.37 -23.17
N ASP A 3 -2.36 -8.29 -23.18
CA ASP A 3 -2.31 -9.44 -22.27
C ASP A 3 -1.17 -9.17 -21.28
N LEU A 4 -1.48 -9.20 -19.99
CA LEU A 4 -0.50 -8.92 -18.93
C LEU A 4 0.33 -10.16 -18.57
N ASP A 5 -0.16 -11.35 -18.92
CA ASP A 5 0.49 -12.63 -18.58
C ASP A 5 1.53 -13.04 -19.64
N ARG A 6 1.63 -12.30 -20.75
CA ARG A 6 2.53 -12.60 -21.86
C ARG A 6 3.55 -11.49 -22.12
N MET A 7 4.83 -11.87 -22.11
CA MET A 7 5.91 -10.99 -22.54
C MET A 7 5.95 -10.92 -24.07
N TYR A 8 5.88 -9.71 -24.64
CA TYR A 8 5.81 -9.47 -26.10
C TYR A 8 7.14 -9.03 -26.71
N GLY A 9 8.20 -8.93 -25.90
CA GLY A 9 9.53 -8.48 -26.31
C GLY A 9 9.61 -7.00 -26.70
N LYS A 10 8.55 -6.21 -26.50
CA LYS A 10 8.49 -4.80 -26.91
C LYS A 10 9.29 -3.94 -25.92
N ARG A 11 10.61 -3.87 -26.15
CA ARG A 11 11.56 -3.09 -25.36
C ARG A 11 12.24 -2.04 -26.23
N THR A 12 12.89 -1.06 -25.61
CA THR A 12 13.89 -0.26 -26.33
C THR A 12 15.27 -0.89 -26.23
N VAL A 13 16.13 -0.58 -27.20
CA VAL A 13 17.56 -0.94 -27.20
C VAL A 13 18.34 0.33 -27.45
N GLY A 14 19.46 0.52 -26.74
CA GLY A 14 20.32 1.70 -26.87
C GLY A 14 19.91 2.90 -26.01
N LEU A 15 18.95 2.76 -25.09
CA LEU A 15 18.62 3.77 -24.07
C LEU A 15 19.17 3.36 -22.69
N ALA A 16 19.45 4.35 -21.83
CA ALA A 16 19.91 4.14 -20.47
C ALA A 16 18.94 4.82 -19.46
N PRO A 17 18.03 4.07 -18.80
CA PRO A 17 17.75 2.65 -18.96
C PRO A 17 16.88 2.34 -20.18
N ASN A 18 16.95 1.11 -20.68
CA ASN A 18 15.99 0.62 -21.66
C ASN A 18 14.60 0.52 -21.02
N LYS A 19 13.55 0.93 -21.75
CA LYS A 19 12.17 0.65 -21.36
C LYS A 19 11.90 -0.86 -21.47
N SER A 20 11.17 -1.39 -20.50
CA SER A 20 10.83 -2.82 -20.38
C SER A 20 9.77 -3.27 -21.41
N ASN A 21 9.37 -4.54 -21.31
CA ASN A 21 8.65 -5.37 -22.29
C ASN A 21 7.35 -4.81 -22.91
N TRP A 22 6.74 -3.76 -22.38
CA TRP A 22 5.50 -3.17 -22.91
C TRP A 22 5.69 -1.74 -23.45
N ALA A 23 6.91 -1.41 -23.89
CA ALA A 23 7.21 -0.13 -24.51
C ALA A 23 6.58 -0.03 -25.90
N LEU A 24 5.35 0.45 -26.00
CA LEU A 24 4.73 0.77 -27.29
C LEU A 24 5.29 2.07 -27.89
N PRO A 25 5.44 2.16 -29.23
CA PRO A 25 5.76 3.40 -29.90
C PRO A 25 4.57 4.37 -29.85
N LEU A 26 4.86 5.65 -29.65
CA LEU A 26 3.88 6.74 -29.79
C LEU A 26 3.92 7.26 -31.24
N SER A 27 3.23 6.58 -32.15
CA SER A 27 3.32 6.85 -33.59
C SER A 27 2.27 7.81 -34.15
N GLU A 28 1.15 8.01 -33.44
CA GLU A 28 0.00 8.73 -33.95
C GLU A 28 -0.38 9.92 -33.04
N PRO A 29 -0.60 11.12 -33.59
CA PRO A 29 -1.06 12.29 -32.84
C PRO A 29 -2.57 12.21 -32.52
N PRO A 30 -3.08 13.04 -31.59
CA PRO A 30 -2.37 14.09 -30.83
C PRO A 30 -1.57 13.54 -29.65
N TYR A 31 -0.40 14.14 -29.41
CA TYR A 31 0.43 13.82 -28.25
C TYR A 31 0.01 14.64 -27.02
N ILE A 32 0.01 14.00 -25.86
CA ILE A 32 -0.31 14.63 -24.57
C ILE A 32 0.93 14.56 -23.67
N ALA A 33 1.30 15.70 -23.09
CA ALA A 33 2.31 15.78 -22.05
C ALA A 33 1.67 16.23 -20.74
N ILE A 34 1.98 15.51 -19.65
CA ILE A 34 1.48 15.82 -18.31
C ILE A 34 2.71 16.10 -17.44
N PRO A 35 2.87 17.31 -16.89
CA PRO A 35 3.94 17.59 -15.95
C PRO A 35 3.69 16.79 -14.67
N VAL A 36 4.72 16.09 -14.19
CA VAL A 36 4.65 15.31 -12.95
C VAL A 36 5.79 15.72 -12.02
N THR A 37 5.50 15.67 -10.72
CA THR A 37 6.49 15.85 -9.66
C THR A 37 6.26 14.82 -8.57
N GLY A 38 7.29 14.54 -7.78
CA GLY A 38 7.18 13.65 -6.64
C GLY A 38 6.32 14.26 -5.53
N GLY A 39 5.47 13.44 -4.91
CA GLY A 39 4.69 13.81 -3.74
C GLY A 39 4.74 12.71 -2.68
N ILE A 40 4.53 13.09 -1.42
CA ILE A 40 4.40 12.12 -0.32
C ILE A 40 3.14 11.29 -0.58
N THR A 41 3.31 9.96 -0.72
CA THR A 41 2.17 9.07 -1.00
C THR A 41 1.54 8.54 0.28
N PHE A 42 2.34 8.07 1.24
CA PHE A 42 1.91 7.61 2.57
C PHE A 42 3.13 7.46 3.49
N THR A 43 2.87 7.25 4.78
CA THR A 43 3.89 7.02 5.81
C THR A 43 4.02 5.55 6.13
N PHE A 44 5.25 5.04 6.23
CA PHE A 44 5.48 3.64 6.63
C PHE A 44 5.34 3.45 8.14
N GLY A 45 5.54 4.52 8.91
CA GLY A 45 5.34 4.54 10.35
C GLY A 45 3.86 4.60 10.74
N GLY A 46 3.61 4.44 12.04
CA GLY A 46 2.27 4.49 12.62
C GLY A 46 2.29 4.00 14.05
N LEU A 47 1.10 3.87 14.64
CA LEU A 47 0.89 3.30 15.96
C LEU A 47 1.33 1.84 15.99
N LYS A 48 2.04 1.46 17.04
CA LYS A 48 2.30 0.05 17.33
C LYS A 48 0.99 -0.62 17.70
N CYS A 49 0.67 -1.73 17.04
CA CYS A 49 -0.55 -2.48 17.27
C CYS A 49 -0.25 -3.97 17.36
N ASP A 50 -1.03 -4.71 18.13
CA ASP A 50 -1.00 -6.17 18.08
C ASP A 50 -1.85 -6.75 16.92
N THR A 51 -1.87 -8.07 16.82
CA THR A 51 -2.64 -8.80 15.79
C THR A 51 -4.15 -8.67 15.96
N SER A 52 -4.63 -8.16 17.09
CA SER A 52 -6.04 -7.84 17.36
C SER A 52 -6.37 -6.37 17.09
N ALA A 53 -5.48 -5.65 16.41
CA ALA A 53 -5.61 -4.24 16.05
C ALA A 53 -5.65 -3.27 17.25
N ARG A 54 -5.23 -3.70 18.44
CA ARG A 54 -5.21 -2.87 19.66
C ARG A 54 -3.94 -2.04 19.70
N VAL A 55 -4.04 -0.76 20.07
CA VAL A 55 -2.89 0.13 20.18
C VAL A 55 -2.05 -0.22 21.40
N ILE A 56 -0.73 -0.25 21.21
CA ILE A 56 0.27 -0.52 22.25
C ILE A 56 0.94 0.80 22.65
N ASP A 57 0.96 1.10 23.95
CA ASP A 57 1.60 2.29 24.51
C ASP A 57 3.14 2.17 24.53
N THR A 58 3.81 3.25 24.94
CA THR A 58 5.27 3.32 25.03
C THR A 58 5.89 2.42 26.10
N ARG A 59 5.07 1.82 26.98
CA ARG A 59 5.46 0.82 27.99
C ARG A 59 5.18 -0.61 27.52
N GLY A 60 4.76 -0.78 26.26
CA GLY A 60 4.41 -2.09 25.70
C GLY A 60 3.06 -2.63 26.18
N GLN A 61 2.20 -1.79 26.77
CA GLN A 61 0.89 -2.19 27.27
C GLN A 61 -0.21 -1.88 26.27
N VAL A 62 -1.22 -2.75 26.20
CA VAL A 62 -2.42 -2.48 25.40
C VAL A 62 -3.17 -1.29 26.00
N MET A 63 -3.51 -0.32 25.15
CA MET A 63 -4.39 0.80 25.50
C MET A 63 -5.86 0.35 25.43
N PRO A 64 -6.57 0.22 26.56
CA PRO A 64 -7.91 -0.35 26.56
C PRO A 64 -8.90 0.48 25.74
N GLY A 65 -9.57 -0.15 24.79
CA GLY A 65 -10.59 0.49 23.96
C GLY A 65 -10.05 1.32 22.78
N LEU A 66 -8.73 1.40 22.60
CA LEU A 66 -8.12 2.09 21.47
C LEU A 66 -7.62 1.09 20.42
N TYR A 67 -8.10 1.27 19.19
CA TYR A 67 -7.77 0.42 18.04
C TYR A 67 -7.29 1.27 16.88
N ALA A 68 -6.49 0.69 15.99
CA ALA A 68 -6.08 1.31 14.74
C ALA A 68 -6.20 0.30 13.59
N ALA A 69 -6.56 0.81 12.41
CA ALA A 69 -6.69 0.01 11.20
C ALA A 69 -6.23 0.81 9.97
N GLY A 70 -5.48 0.18 9.07
CA GLY A 70 -5.01 0.82 7.84
C GLY A 70 -3.73 1.64 8.03
N GLU A 71 -3.66 2.81 7.38
CA GLU A 71 -2.49 3.70 7.38
C GLU A 71 -2.00 4.15 8.78
N PRO A 72 -2.86 4.36 9.78
CA PRO A 72 -2.40 4.67 11.13
C PRO A 72 -1.60 3.55 11.82
N MET A 73 -1.61 2.31 11.32
CA MET A 73 -0.86 1.19 11.90
C MET A 73 0.58 1.15 11.37
N GLY A 74 1.56 1.08 12.29
CA GLY A 74 2.98 0.92 11.98
C GLY A 74 3.44 -0.53 11.77
N GLU A 75 4.76 -0.70 11.64
CA GLU A 75 5.54 -1.96 11.60
C GLU A 75 5.29 -2.94 10.43
N ILE A 76 4.12 -2.96 9.80
CA ILE A 76 3.79 -3.96 8.76
C ILE A 76 4.66 -3.82 7.49
N PHE A 77 5.07 -2.60 7.12
CA PHE A 77 5.84 -2.32 5.90
C PHE A 77 7.13 -1.52 6.16
N TYR A 78 7.73 -1.68 7.35
CA TYR A 78 8.84 -0.83 7.80
C TYR A 78 10.02 -0.78 6.82
N ASN A 79 10.41 -1.91 6.24
CA ASN A 79 11.55 -1.99 5.30
C ASN A 79 11.17 -1.91 3.83
N ASN A 80 9.97 -2.37 3.46
CA ASN A 80 9.50 -2.38 2.08
C ASN A 80 7.98 -2.45 2.05
N TYR A 81 7.38 -1.69 1.14
CA TYR A 81 5.95 -1.70 0.90
C TYR A 81 5.66 -2.52 -0.37
N PRO A 82 5.01 -3.70 -0.25
CA PRO A 82 4.48 -4.39 -1.41
C PRO A 82 3.32 -3.56 -1.97
N GLY A 83 3.45 -3.18 -3.24
CA GLY A 83 2.44 -2.37 -3.94
C GLY A 83 1.02 -2.91 -3.75
N ALA A 84 0.06 -2.00 -3.62
CA ALA A 84 -1.37 -2.28 -3.42
C ALA A 84 -1.78 -2.99 -2.11
N SER A 85 -0.88 -3.13 -1.12
CA SER A 85 -1.20 -3.77 0.15
C SER A 85 -1.90 -2.87 1.18
N SER A 86 -1.90 -1.54 1.00
CA SER A 86 -2.56 -0.57 1.90
C SER A 86 -4.06 -0.81 2.03
N VAL A 87 -4.73 -1.03 0.91
CA VAL A 87 -6.18 -1.28 0.85
C VAL A 87 -6.53 -2.59 1.58
N ILE A 88 -5.71 -3.62 1.36
CA ILE A 88 -5.86 -4.92 2.02
C ILE A 88 -5.67 -4.79 3.53
N ARG A 89 -4.65 -4.02 3.97
CA ARG A 89 -4.41 -3.73 5.39
C ARG A 89 -5.62 -3.05 6.02
N GLY A 90 -6.19 -2.04 5.36
CA GLY A 90 -7.41 -1.37 5.82
C GLY A 90 -8.59 -2.32 5.96
N ALA A 91 -8.85 -3.16 4.97
CA ALA A 91 -9.96 -4.11 4.99
C ALA A 91 -9.82 -5.18 6.09
N VAL A 92 -8.64 -5.79 6.20
CA VAL A 92 -8.40 -6.89 7.16
C VAL A 92 -8.39 -6.36 8.59
N TYR A 93 -7.59 -5.34 8.89
CA TYR A 93 -7.51 -4.81 10.26
C TYR A 93 -8.75 -4.00 10.63
N GLY A 94 -9.47 -3.41 9.67
CA GLY A 94 -10.77 -2.80 9.93
C GLY A 94 -11.79 -3.83 10.44
N LYS A 95 -11.84 -5.00 9.80
CA LYS A 95 -12.70 -6.12 10.27
C LYS A 95 -12.28 -6.62 11.65
N ILE A 96 -10.99 -6.82 11.88
CA ILE A 96 -10.45 -7.29 13.18
C ILE A 96 -10.74 -6.29 14.29
N ALA A 97 -10.41 -5.01 14.09
CA ALA A 97 -10.67 -3.94 15.04
C ALA A 97 -12.16 -3.82 15.37
N GLY A 98 -13.02 -3.85 14.35
CA GLY A 98 -14.47 -3.79 14.54
C GLY A 98 -15.02 -4.96 15.35
N ALA A 99 -14.60 -6.19 15.03
CA ALA A 99 -15.04 -7.38 15.76
C ALA A 99 -14.58 -7.36 17.23
N HIS A 100 -13.32 -7.00 17.48
CA HIS A 100 -12.78 -6.95 18.84
C HIS A 100 -13.39 -5.80 19.65
N ALA A 101 -13.60 -4.63 19.02
CA ALA A 101 -14.27 -3.50 19.66
C ALA A 101 -15.73 -3.82 20.04
N ALA A 102 -16.46 -4.48 19.14
CA ALA A 102 -17.84 -4.89 19.38
C ALA A 102 -17.95 -5.91 20.52
N GLU A 103 -17.06 -6.90 20.57
CA GLU A 103 -17.05 -7.89 21.66
C GLU A 103 -16.75 -7.22 23.01
N ARG A 104 -15.79 -6.28 23.05
CA ARG A 104 -15.49 -5.51 24.26
C ARG A 104 -16.68 -4.68 24.74
N ALA A 105 -17.52 -4.18 23.84
CA ALA A 105 -18.67 -3.34 24.19
C ALA A 105 -19.87 -4.12 24.75
N LYS A 106 -19.86 -5.46 24.66
CA LYS A 106 -20.91 -6.32 25.24
C LYS A 106 -20.67 -6.65 26.72
N GLY A 107 -19.47 -6.45 27.22
CA GLY A 107 -19.11 -6.54 28.65
C GLY A 107 -19.09 -5.16 29.30
#